data_AF-A0A7J3ZLT6-F1
#
_entry.id   AF-A0A7J3ZLT6-F1
#
_cell.length_a   1.000
_cell.length_b   1.000
_cell.length_c   1.000
_cell.angle_alpha   90.00
_cell.angle_beta   90.00
_cell.angle_gamma   90.00
#
_symmetry.space_group_name_H-M   'P 1'
#
loop_
_entity.id
_entity.type
_entity.pdbx_description
1 polymer ?
#
loop_
_entity_poly.entity_id
_entity_poly.type
_entity_poly.pdbx_seq_one_letter_code
_entity_poly.pdbx_strand_id
1 'polypeptide(L)'
;MNKDVESLVPRSPFKAFPMGVDTSMLVARTRPLATYTIIAINVVVYLVSSVSRGFLSIAPDWLGRGGFVPVLLAADPQSAYRVLTAMFLHADLLHVFFNMYFLYVFGRPLEGALGSLRFLLLYLASGVIASVAHTAYGFLQGPYTLVVPAIGASGAISGVLGAYMMLFPGTRLSACFWFFLFPICYTMRAAYFLLFWFAMQVVYGYVGVGAAVAFFAHAGGFVAGMALLPLAINRGRHVILKRYAQLSQALFGIVFASGSRVPWGLGRASKTLLSLLLFLMLAGASYVYAFTTVGSEQTYIVELETTIGDMVSTSHVILIGENGELAPIGTEALPIASRIVFNRLWGANLIYNPGLSLKEFSSDQLVVKASVPACDRVYEVPVRIVSLKAKYDENGLMTRGSGLIYTQVINIRFEPPGCSVALGEPFSASFSIRIKPSGNLESLESATSAASLAVTLLALVVVLKLDKQLVIVG
;
A
#
# COMPACT_ATOMS: atom_id res chain seq x y z
N MET A 1 23.98 -54.02 1.36
CA MET A 1 23.67 -54.05 -0.09
C MET A 1 22.28 -53.43 -0.23
N ASN A 2 22.12 -52.12 -0.01
CA ASN A 2 22.36 -50.94 -0.87
C ASN A 2 21.39 -50.82 -2.05
N LYS A 3 20.79 -49.61 -2.21
CA LYS A 3 19.68 -49.16 -3.10
C LYS A 3 18.29 -49.49 -2.50
N ASP A 4 17.44 -48.57 -2.03
CA ASP A 4 16.90 -47.37 -2.70
C ASP A 4 16.47 -46.27 -1.70
N VAL A 5 17.38 -45.34 -1.36
CA VAL A 5 17.10 -44.17 -0.49
C VAL A 5 16.86 -42.88 -1.31
N GLU A 6 16.67 -42.98 -2.63
CA GLU A 6 16.69 -41.79 -3.51
C GLU A 6 15.32 -41.32 -4.06
N SER A 7 14.18 -41.92 -3.69
CA SER A 7 12.92 -41.68 -4.41
C SER A 7 11.78 -40.91 -3.71
N LEU A 8 11.94 -40.42 -2.47
CA LEU A 8 10.80 -39.87 -1.71
C LEU A 8 10.84 -38.36 -1.41
N VAL A 9 11.70 -37.60 -2.09
CA VAL A 9 11.50 -36.14 -2.18
C VAL A 9 10.61 -35.88 -3.39
N PRO A 10 9.38 -35.36 -3.24
CA PRO A 10 8.65 -34.89 -4.40
C PRO A 10 9.44 -33.72 -4.98
N ARG A 11 10.10 -33.96 -6.12
CA ARG A 11 10.62 -32.89 -6.96
C ARG A 11 9.41 -32.02 -7.32
N SER A 12 9.42 -30.76 -6.89
CA SER A 12 8.33 -29.87 -7.26
C SER A 12 8.27 -29.80 -8.80
N PRO A 13 7.09 -29.95 -9.42
CA PRO A 13 6.97 -29.89 -10.89
C PRO A 13 7.13 -28.46 -11.44
N PHE A 14 7.45 -27.47 -10.59
CA PHE A 14 7.52 -26.05 -10.93
C PHE A 14 8.96 -25.52 -10.93
N LYS A 15 9.85 -26.10 -11.75
CA LYS A 15 11.18 -25.54 -12.02
C LYS A 15 11.18 -24.27 -12.90
N ALA A 16 10.00 -23.81 -13.35
CA ALA A 16 9.85 -22.76 -14.36
C ALA A 16 9.37 -21.39 -13.82
N PHE A 17 9.23 -21.20 -12.50
CA PHE A 17 8.80 -19.91 -11.94
C PHE A 17 9.99 -19.00 -11.56
N PRO A 18 9.84 -17.67 -11.64
CA PRO A 18 10.95 -16.73 -11.70
C PRO A 18 11.72 -16.52 -10.39
N MET A 19 11.37 -17.22 -9.31
CA MET A 19 12.10 -17.22 -8.04
C MET A 19 11.87 -18.53 -7.25
N GLY A 20 12.96 -19.22 -6.92
CA GLY A 20 12.97 -20.40 -6.06
C GLY A 20 13.83 -20.19 -4.83
N VAL A 21 13.33 -20.63 -3.67
CA VAL A 21 14.06 -20.63 -2.39
C VAL A 21 14.51 -22.06 -2.11
N ASP A 22 15.83 -22.30 -2.09
CA ASP A 22 16.35 -23.60 -1.66
C ASP A 22 16.56 -23.62 -0.13
N THR A 23 15.47 -23.89 0.60
CA THR A 23 15.48 -24.18 2.05
C THR A 23 15.31 -25.67 2.32
N SER A 24 15.51 -26.51 1.30
CA SER A 24 15.01 -27.89 1.18
C SER A 24 15.37 -28.82 2.34
N MET A 25 16.37 -28.48 3.17
CA MET A 25 16.75 -29.28 4.33
C MET A 25 16.17 -28.86 5.69
N LEU A 26 15.61 -27.66 5.88
CA LEU A 26 15.49 -27.09 7.25
C LEU A 26 14.07 -26.83 7.79
N VAL A 27 13.07 -26.59 6.95
CA VAL A 27 11.79 -26.00 7.42
C VAL A 27 10.53 -26.80 7.00
N ALA A 28 10.69 -27.96 6.36
CA ALA A 28 9.64 -28.68 5.65
C ALA A 28 8.64 -29.51 6.50
N ARG A 29 8.46 -29.26 7.80
CA ARG A 29 7.60 -30.11 8.66
C ARG A 29 6.33 -29.48 9.24
N THR A 30 6.06 -28.20 9.05
CA THR A 30 4.76 -27.61 9.45
C THR A 30 4.00 -27.11 8.24
N ARG A 31 2.73 -27.52 8.11
CA ARG A 31 1.82 -26.97 7.11
C ARG A 31 1.68 -25.46 7.38
N PRO A 32 2.05 -24.58 6.44
CA PRO A 32 2.03 -23.13 6.64
C PRO A 32 0.60 -22.60 6.49
N LEU A 33 -0.23 -22.91 7.48
CA LEU A 33 -1.66 -22.62 7.49
C LEU A 33 -1.94 -21.12 7.39
N ALA A 34 -1.22 -20.28 8.13
CA ALA A 34 -1.46 -18.84 8.10
C ALA A 34 -1.12 -18.25 6.73
N THR A 35 0.00 -18.67 6.13
CA THR A 35 0.38 -18.24 4.77
C THR A 35 -0.70 -18.61 3.76
N TYR A 36 -1.18 -19.86 3.76
CA TYR A 36 -2.22 -20.30 2.83
C TYR A 36 -3.57 -19.63 3.07
N THR A 37 -3.96 -19.44 4.33
CA THR A 37 -5.20 -18.73 4.68
C THR A 37 -5.17 -17.28 4.23
N ILE A 38 -4.07 -16.56 4.46
CA ILE A 38 -3.92 -15.18 3.99
C ILE A 38 -4.00 -15.13 2.46
N ILE A 39 -3.33 -16.07 1.76
CA ILE A 39 -3.41 -16.15 0.30
C ILE A 39 -4.86 -16.36 -0.16
N ALA A 40 -5.55 -17.34 0.42
CA ALA A 40 -6.94 -17.64 0.06
C ALA A 40 -7.86 -16.43 0.29
N ILE A 41 -7.74 -15.74 1.44
CA ILE A 41 -8.54 -14.55 1.75
C ILE A 41 -8.28 -13.46 0.72
N ASN A 42 -7.01 -13.15 0.40
CA ASN A 42 -6.68 -12.10 -0.57
C ASN A 42 -7.19 -12.41 -1.97
N VAL A 43 -7.10 -13.68 -2.41
CA VAL A 43 -7.65 -14.09 -3.70
C VAL A 43 -9.17 -13.94 -3.73
N VAL A 44 -9.88 -14.37 -2.67
CA VAL A 44 -11.35 -14.21 -2.58
C VAL A 44 -11.74 -12.73 -2.58
N VAL A 45 -11.08 -11.89 -1.78
CA VAL A 45 -11.33 -10.45 -1.72
C VAL A 45 -11.08 -9.79 -3.08
N TYR A 46 -10.01 -10.17 -3.77
CA TYR A 46 -9.74 -9.67 -5.12
C TYR A 46 -10.86 -10.07 -6.11
N LEU A 47 -11.29 -11.34 -6.11
CA LEU A 47 -12.36 -11.80 -7.00
C LEU A 47 -13.66 -11.03 -6.75
N VAL A 48 -14.06 -10.84 -5.50
CA VAL A 48 -15.26 -10.10 -5.12
C VAL A 48 -15.14 -8.61 -5.48
N SER A 49 -13.98 -8.00 -5.22
CA SER A 49 -13.81 -6.55 -5.42
C SER A 49 -13.60 -6.14 -6.89
N SER A 50 -13.29 -7.08 -7.78
CA SER A 50 -13.00 -6.83 -9.20
C SER A 50 -14.01 -7.47 -10.18
N VAL A 51 -14.99 -8.25 -9.71
CA VAL A 51 -15.96 -8.95 -10.56
C VAL A 51 -16.73 -8.02 -11.51
N SER A 52 -17.14 -6.85 -11.04
CA SER A 52 -17.85 -5.84 -11.86
C SER A 52 -16.97 -5.18 -12.93
N ARG A 53 -15.65 -5.38 -12.85
CA ARG A 53 -14.64 -4.89 -13.79
C ARG A 53 -14.01 -6.03 -14.58
N GLY A 54 -14.64 -7.22 -14.57
CA GLY A 54 -14.16 -8.40 -15.30
C GLY A 54 -12.81 -8.92 -14.80
N PHE A 55 -12.50 -8.74 -13.50
CA PHE A 55 -11.24 -9.17 -12.87
C PHE A 55 -9.98 -8.48 -13.41
N LEU A 56 -10.11 -7.35 -14.10
CA LEU A 56 -8.96 -6.57 -14.59
C LEU A 56 -8.46 -5.57 -13.56
N SER A 57 -9.39 -4.93 -12.84
CA SER A 57 -9.07 -3.95 -11.80
C SER A 57 -10.12 -3.92 -10.69
N ILE A 58 -9.75 -3.37 -9.53
CA ILE A 58 -10.68 -3.13 -8.44
C ILE A 58 -11.80 -2.16 -8.85
N ALA A 59 -13.02 -2.40 -8.38
CA ALA A 59 -14.10 -1.43 -8.56
C ALA A 59 -13.91 -0.19 -7.66
N PRO A 60 -14.21 1.04 -8.15
CA PRO A 60 -14.05 2.26 -7.36
C PRO A 60 -14.74 2.25 -5.99
N ASP A 61 -15.91 1.59 -5.87
CA ASP A 61 -16.63 1.48 -4.60
C ASP A 61 -15.83 0.72 -3.53
N TRP A 62 -15.17 -0.39 -3.90
CA TRP A 62 -14.33 -1.16 -2.99
C TRP A 62 -13.08 -0.39 -2.59
N LEU A 63 -12.47 0.31 -3.55
CA LEU A 63 -11.31 1.18 -3.30
C LEU A 63 -11.66 2.30 -2.33
N GLY A 64 -12.77 3.01 -2.57
CA GLY A 64 -13.23 4.13 -1.76
C GLY A 64 -13.67 3.72 -0.35
N ARG A 65 -14.16 2.49 -0.15
CA ARG A 65 -14.57 1.98 1.17
C ARG A 65 -13.45 1.37 1.98
N GLY A 66 -12.54 0.61 1.36
CA GLY A 66 -11.54 -0.15 2.11
C GLY A 66 -10.10 0.32 1.96
N GLY A 67 -9.80 1.23 1.02
CA GLY A 67 -8.46 1.78 0.83
C GLY A 67 -8.03 2.70 1.97
N PHE A 68 -6.74 2.65 2.31
CA PHE A 68 -6.16 3.46 3.38
C PHE A 68 -5.78 4.83 2.83
N VAL A 69 -6.37 5.88 3.41
CA VAL A 69 -6.08 7.27 3.06
C VAL A 69 -5.65 7.98 4.36
N PRO A 70 -4.38 8.38 4.52
CA PRO A 70 -3.87 8.98 5.75
C PRO A 70 -4.73 10.14 6.28
N VAL A 71 -5.17 11.05 5.39
CA VAL A 71 -5.93 12.23 5.79
C VAL A 71 -7.32 11.89 6.39
N LEU A 72 -7.92 10.75 5.99
CA LEU A 72 -9.21 10.33 6.54
C LEU A 72 -9.07 9.84 7.98
N LEU A 73 -7.90 9.30 8.34
CA LEU A 73 -7.61 8.89 9.72
C LEU A 73 -7.52 10.11 10.66
N ALA A 74 -6.96 11.22 10.18
CA ALA A 74 -6.90 12.47 10.96
C ALA A 74 -8.29 13.09 11.15
N ALA A 75 -9.16 12.97 10.14
CA ALA A 75 -10.44 13.64 10.11
C ALA A 75 -11.62 12.84 10.66
N ASP A 76 -11.50 11.52 10.68
CA ASP A 76 -12.51 10.61 11.20
C ASP A 76 -11.84 9.35 11.80
N PRO A 77 -11.77 9.23 13.13
CA PRO A 77 -11.24 8.04 13.78
C PRO A 77 -11.94 6.73 13.39
N GLN A 78 -13.20 6.78 12.93
CA GLN A 78 -13.88 5.58 12.44
C GLN A 78 -13.23 5.00 11.19
N SER A 79 -12.48 5.81 10.42
CA SER A 79 -11.72 5.35 9.26
C SER A 79 -10.50 4.47 9.59
N ALA A 80 -10.21 4.21 10.88
CA ALA A 80 -9.11 3.35 11.32
C ALA A 80 -9.18 1.90 10.80
N TYR A 81 -10.38 1.37 10.50
CA TYR A 81 -10.51 0.02 9.91
C TYR A 81 -9.78 -0.09 8.56
N ARG A 82 -9.62 1.04 7.84
CA ARG A 82 -8.97 1.09 6.53
C ARG A 82 -7.52 0.65 6.57
N VAL A 83 -6.84 0.84 7.71
CA VAL A 83 -5.47 0.35 7.93
C VAL A 83 -5.40 -1.18 7.74
N LEU A 84 -6.41 -1.91 8.21
CA LEU A 84 -6.47 -3.36 8.08
C LEU A 84 -7.09 -3.79 6.75
N THR A 85 -8.20 -3.18 6.32
CA THR A 85 -8.87 -3.62 5.08
C THR A 85 -8.03 -3.38 3.84
N ALA A 86 -7.23 -2.30 3.81
CA ALA A 86 -6.33 -2.00 2.71
C ALA A 86 -5.32 -3.12 2.44
N MET A 87 -4.92 -3.87 3.48
CA MET A 87 -4.00 -5.00 3.36
C MET A 87 -4.56 -6.16 2.51
N PHE A 88 -5.88 -6.18 2.27
CA PHE A 88 -6.56 -7.24 1.52
C PHE A 88 -7.06 -6.82 0.15
N LEU A 89 -7.09 -5.51 -0.14
CA LEU A 89 -7.49 -4.98 -1.45
C LEU A 89 -6.30 -4.94 -2.40
N HIS A 90 -6.55 -5.18 -3.69
CA HIS A 90 -5.52 -5.20 -4.72
C HIS A 90 -6.02 -4.49 -5.97
N ALA A 91 -5.14 -3.70 -6.59
CA ALA A 91 -5.50 -2.82 -7.71
C ALA A 91 -5.87 -3.59 -8.98
N ASP A 92 -5.12 -4.65 -9.27
CA ASP A 92 -5.17 -5.41 -10.51
C ASP A 92 -4.63 -6.85 -10.32
N LEU A 93 -4.69 -7.65 -11.38
CA LEU A 93 -4.35 -9.07 -11.36
C LEU A 93 -2.86 -9.31 -11.09
N LEU A 94 -1.97 -8.49 -11.66
CA LEU A 94 -0.53 -8.61 -11.44
C LEU A 94 -0.19 -8.22 -10.00
N HIS A 95 -0.85 -7.20 -9.48
CA HIS A 95 -0.64 -6.75 -8.10
C HIS A 95 -0.98 -7.86 -7.09
N VAL A 96 -2.14 -8.52 -7.19
CA VAL A 96 -2.47 -9.65 -6.29
C VAL A 96 -1.56 -10.85 -6.53
N PHE A 97 -1.25 -11.16 -7.80
CA PHE A 97 -0.38 -12.28 -8.14
C PHE A 97 1.00 -12.15 -7.49
N PHE A 98 1.68 -11.01 -7.67
CA PHE A 98 3.02 -10.82 -7.12
C PHE A 98 3.01 -10.76 -5.59
N ASN A 99 2.02 -10.15 -4.95
CA ASN A 99 1.91 -10.19 -3.49
C ASN A 99 1.78 -11.62 -2.98
N MET A 100 0.86 -12.41 -3.54
CA MET A 100 0.67 -13.79 -3.10
C MET A 100 1.86 -14.68 -3.42
N TYR A 101 2.55 -14.40 -4.53
CA TYR A 101 3.78 -15.07 -4.90
C TYR A 101 4.91 -14.83 -3.88
N PHE A 102 5.20 -13.57 -3.55
CA PHE A 102 6.21 -13.24 -2.53
C PHE A 102 5.81 -13.80 -1.16
N LEU A 103 4.54 -13.70 -0.77
CA LEU A 103 4.04 -14.28 0.48
C LEU A 103 4.21 -15.81 0.51
N TYR A 104 3.95 -16.51 -0.60
CA TYR A 104 4.15 -17.96 -0.69
C TYR A 104 5.62 -18.36 -0.60
N VAL A 105 6.50 -17.61 -1.27
CA VAL A 105 7.94 -17.90 -1.34
C VAL A 105 8.62 -17.66 0.02
N PHE A 106 8.36 -16.51 0.65
CA PHE A 106 9.04 -16.09 1.87
C PHE A 106 8.24 -16.38 3.15
N GLY A 107 6.90 -16.36 3.07
CA GLY A 107 6.03 -16.59 4.22
C GLY A 107 6.07 -18.02 4.74
N ARG A 108 6.07 -19.04 3.88
CA ARG A 108 6.13 -20.45 4.30
C ARG A 108 7.35 -20.79 5.18
N PRO A 109 8.60 -20.50 4.75
CA PRO A 109 9.77 -20.74 5.60
C PRO A 109 9.77 -19.87 6.87
N LEU A 110 9.26 -18.63 6.81
CA LEU A 110 9.17 -17.79 7.99
C LEU A 110 8.15 -18.33 9.00
N GLU A 111 6.96 -18.73 8.55
CA GLU A 111 5.93 -19.38 9.37
C GLU A 111 6.46 -20.70 9.95
N GLY A 112 7.24 -21.45 9.18
CA GLY A 112 7.94 -22.63 9.64
C GLY A 112 9.09 -22.36 10.64
N ALA A 113 9.48 -21.11 10.87
CA ALA A 113 10.38 -20.74 11.97
C ALA A 113 9.63 -20.20 13.19
N LEU A 114 8.59 -19.40 12.98
CA LEU A 114 7.87 -18.69 14.05
C LEU A 114 6.68 -19.48 14.64
N GLY A 115 6.06 -20.32 13.81
CA GLY A 115 4.72 -20.89 14.04
C GLY A 115 3.60 -19.95 13.54
N SER A 116 2.45 -20.53 13.20
CA SER A 116 1.35 -19.84 12.49
C SER A 116 0.83 -18.58 13.20
N LEU A 117 0.57 -18.65 14.51
CA LEU A 117 0.06 -17.51 15.27
C LEU A 117 1.06 -16.35 15.33
N ARG A 118 2.33 -16.64 15.65
CA ARG A 118 3.37 -15.60 15.74
C ARG A 118 3.68 -14.99 14.37
N PHE A 119 3.64 -15.80 13.31
CA PHE A 119 3.74 -15.33 11.94
C PHE A 119 2.58 -14.41 11.57
N LEU A 120 1.34 -14.79 11.89
CA LEU A 120 0.16 -13.96 11.60
C LEU A 120 0.22 -12.62 12.34
N LEU A 121 0.61 -12.61 13.62
CA LEU A 121 0.77 -11.38 14.39
C LEU A 121 1.88 -10.49 13.82
N LEU A 122 3.01 -11.09 13.40
CA LEU A 122 4.09 -10.34 12.75
C LEU A 122 3.62 -9.75 11.40
N TYR A 123 2.91 -10.52 10.58
CA TYR A 123 2.34 -10.06 9.32
C TYR A 123 1.39 -8.86 9.52
N LEU A 124 0.42 -8.99 10.43
CA LEU A 124 -0.56 -7.93 10.70
C LEU A 124 0.08 -6.68 11.29
N ALA A 125 0.97 -6.84 12.29
CA ALA A 125 1.67 -5.72 12.91
C ALA A 125 2.59 -5.00 11.92
N SER A 126 3.28 -5.73 11.03
CA SER A 126 4.08 -5.12 9.96
C SER A 126 3.23 -4.34 8.97
N GLY A 127 2.01 -4.79 8.65
CA GLY A 127 1.07 -4.04 7.83
C GLY A 127 0.62 -2.72 8.47
N VAL A 128 0.27 -2.76 9.76
CA VAL A 128 -0.09 -1.54 10.51
C VAL A 128 1.09 -0.56 10.57
N ILE A 129 2.29 -1.04 10.87
CA ILE A 129 3.48 -0.18 10.92
C ILE A 129 3.86 0.32 9.51
N ALA A 130 3.59 -0.44 8.45
CA ALA A 130 3.74 0.05 7.07
C ALA A 130 2.83 1.25 6.80
N SER A 131 1.57 1.23 7.24
CA SER A 131 0.66 2.38 7.14
C SER A 131 1.13 3.58 7.97
N VAL A 132 1.69 3.32 9.16
CA VAL A 132 2.31 4.36 10.01
C VAL A 132 3.49 5.00 9.28
N ALA A 133 4.41 4.21 8.72
CA ALA A 133 5.53 4.75 7.96
C ALA A 133 5.06 5.50 6.71
N HIS A 134 4.10 4.95 5.96
CA HIS A 134 3.56 5.64 4.79
C HIS A 134 2.99 7.03 5.13
N THR A 135 2.28 7.13 6.24
CA THR A 135 1.76 8.41 6.75
C THR A 135 2.90 9.33 7.19
N ALA A 136 3.85 8.82 7.96
CA ALA A 136 4.97 9.59 8.48
C ALA A 136 5.84 10.20 7.38
N TYR A 137 6.11 9.46 6.30
CA TYR A 137 6.96 9.95 5.21
C TYR A 137 6.17 10.58 4.07
N GLY A 138 4.82 10.61 4.13
CA GLY A 138 3.98 11.23 3.12
C GLY A 138 4.28 12.73 2.93
N PHE A 139 4.62 13.43 4.01
CA PHE A 139 5.09 14.82 3.97
C PHE A 139 6.27 15.03 3.00
N LEU A 140 7.23 14.10 2.96
CA LEU A 140 8.39 14.19 2.07
C LEU A 140 8.02 14.00 0.60
N GLN A 141 6.87 13.39 0.32
CA GLN A 141 6.41 13.04 -1.03
C GLN A 141 5.33 14.00 -1.54
N GLY A 142 4.92 14.97 -0.72
CA GLY A 142 3.89 15.95 -1.04
C GLY A 142 2.47 15.49 -0.69
N PRO A 143 1.53 16.45 -0.66
CA PRO A 143 0.20 16.22 -0.08
C PRO A 143 -0.64 15.22 -0.89
N TYR A 144 -0.34 15.04 -2.17
CA TYR A 144 -0.98 14.03 -3.03
C TYR A 144 -0.88 12.60 -2.44
N THR A 145 0.22 12.26 -1.75
CA THR A 145 0.39 10.92 -1.17
C THR A 145 -0.48 10.65 0.04
N LEU A 146 -0.94 11.69 0.73
CA LEU A 146 -1.79 11.58 1.93
C LEU A 146 -3.28 11.43 1.58
N VAL A 147 -3.62 11.63 0.31
CA VAL A 147 -5.00 11.68 -0.20
C VAL A 147 -5.33 10.57 -1.18
N VAL A 148 -4.33 9.91 -1.77
CA VAL A 148 -4.53 8.75 -2.64
C VAL A 148 -4.71 7.47 -1.81
N PRO A 149 -5.74 6.66 -2.08
CA PRO A 149 -5.91 5.38 -1.39
C PRO A 149 -4.77 4.41 -1.65
N ALA A 150 -4.04 4.05 -0.59
CA ALA A 150 -3.08 2.96 -0.59
C ALA A 150 -3.80 1.62 -0.34
N ILE A 151 -3.50 0.62 -1.16
CA ILE A 151 -4.01 -0.76 -1.04
C ILE A 151 -2.91 -1.77 -1.34
N GLY A 152 -3.04 -2.97 -0.79
CA GLY A 152 -2.17 -4.11 -1.06
C GLY A 152 -1.59 -4.74 0.20
N ALA A 153 -1.37 -6.04 0.12
CA ALA A 153 -0.68 -6.81 1.18
C ALA A 153 0.83 -6.49 1.29
N SER A 154 1.38 -5.72 0.35
CA SER A 154 2.81 -5.54 0.14
C SER A 154 3.54 -4.97 1.35
N GLY A 155 2.94 -4.05 2.11
CA GLY A 155 3.53 -3.54 3.36
C GLY A 155 3.76 -4.63 4.41
N ALA A 156 2.76 -5.49 4.64
CA ALA A 156 2.88 -6.64 5.55
C ALA A 156 3.85 -7.70 5.03
N ILE A 157 3.81 -7.99 3.72
CA ILE A 157 4.75 -8.90 3.06
C ILE A 157 6.18 -8.35 3.20
N SER A 158 6.38 -7.04 3.11
CA SER A 158 7.70 -6.42 3.31
C SER A 158 8.24 -6.74 4.71
N GLY A 159 7.39 -6.77 5.73
CA GLY A 159 7.78 -7.25 7.07
C GLY A 159 8.16 -8.72 7.12
N VAL A 160 7.46 -9.57 6.36
CA VAL A 160 7.89 -10.96 6.15
C VAL A 160 9.29 -11.00 5.52
N LEU A 161 9.57 -10.15 4.52
CA LEU A 161 10.89 -10.07 3.89
C LEU A 161 11.99 -9.60 4.85
N GLY A 162 11.73 -8.56 5.66
CA GLY A 162 12.67 -8.05 6.64
C GLY A 162 13.00 -9.08 7.72
N ALA A 163 11.99 -9.76 8.25
CA ALA A 163 12.17 -10.86 9.20
C ALA A 163 12.90 -12.06 8.57
N TYR A 164 12.58 -12.39 7.31
CA TYR A 164 13.23 -13.45 6.55
C TYR A 164 14.73 -13.17 6.37
N MET A 165 15.10 -11.94 6.00
CA MET A 165 16.51 -11.56 5.83
C MET A 165 17.33 -11.77 7.10
N MET A 166 16.73 -11.57 8.28
CA MET A 166 17.42 -11.72 9.57
C MET A 166 17.58 -13.18 10.00
N LEU A 167 16.63 -14.07 9.64
CA LEU A 167 16.73 -15.50 9.95
C LEU A 167 17.52 -16.28 8.90
N PHE A 168 17.42 -15.90 7.63
CA PHE A 168 17.85 -16.69 6.48
C PHE A 168 18.77 -15.95 5.49
N PRO A 169 19.70 -15.07 5.92
CA PRO A 169 20.47 -14.22 5.01
C PRO A 169 21.31 -15.00 3.97
N GLY A 170 21.78 -16.19 4.31
CA GLY A 170 22.61 -17.04 3.45
C GLY A 170 21.82 -17.90 2.46
N THR A 171 20.49 -17.91 2.53
CA THR A 171 19.67 -18.75 1.65
C THR A 171 19.86 -18.38 0.20
N ARG A 172 20.00 -19.39 -0.67
CA ARG A 172 20.13 -19.17 -2.10
C ARG A 172 18.76 -18.93 -2.72
N LEU A 173 18.56 -17.72 -3.22
CA LEU A 173 17.42 -17.35 -4.05
C LEU A 173 17.85 -17.50 -5.50
N SER A 174 17.13 -18.32 -6.26
CA SER A 174 17.35 -18.46 -7.70
C SER A 174 16.26 -17.71 -8.42
N ALA A 175 16.59 -16.60 -9.08
CA ALA A 175 15.65 -15.84 -9.87
C ALA A 175 15.83 -16.16 -11.35
N CYS A 176 14.77 -16.57 -12.03
CA CYS A 176 14.77 -16.88 -13.45
C CYS A 176 13.94 -15.85 -14.21
N PHE A 177 14.47 -15.24 -15.26
CA PHE A 177 13.69 -14.38 -16.14
C PHE A 177 13.78 -14.86 -17.58
N TRP A 178 12.71 -14.65 -18.32
CA TRP A 178 12.67 -14.93 -19.75
C TRP A 178 13.40 -13.82 -20.48
N PHE A 179 14.56 -14.14 -21.06
CA PHE A 179 15.22 -13.28 -22.03
C PHE A 179 14.95 -13.87 -23.42
N PHE A 180 14.04 -13.23 -24.15
CA PHE A 180 13.49 -13.76 -25.40
C PHE A 180 12.85 -15.15 -25.19
N LEU A 181 13.38 -16.22 -25.81
CA LEU A 181 12.89 -17.60 -25.67
C LEU A 181 13.73 -18.45 -24.69
N PHE A 182 14.74 -17.87 -24.03
CA PHE A 182 15.63 -18.61 -23.13
C PHE A 182 15.46 -18.14 -21.67
N PRO A 183 15.17 -19.04 -20.72
CA PRO A 183 15.14 -18.69 -19.32
C PRO A 183 16.58 -18.53 -18.80
N ILE A 184 16.93 -17.32 -18.33
CA ILE A 184 18.21 -17.07 -17.65
C ILE A 184 17.95 -17.06 -16.14
N CYS A 185 18.66 -17.91 -15.42
CA CYS A 185 18.55 -18.04 -13.97
C CYS A 185 19.80 -17.55 -13.26
N TYR A 186 19.62 -16.67 -12.27
CA TYR A 186 20.68 -16.14 -11.42
C TYR A 186 20.43 -16.57 -9.98
N THR A 187 21.44 -17.18 -9.36
CA THR A 187 21.37 -17.54 -7.94
C THR A 187 22.19 -16.56 -7.11
N MET A 188 21.55 -15.96 -6.10
CA MET A 188 22.20 -15.04 -5.17
C MET A 188 21.76 -15.31 -3.73
N ARG A 189 22.51 -14.78 -2.75
CA ARG A 189 22.11 -14.86 -1.34
C ARG A 189 20.92 -13.96 -1.07
N ALA A 190 20.01 -14.42 -0.23
CA ALA A 190 18.82 -13.68 0.16
C ALA A 190 19.15 -12.30 0.74
N ALA A 191 20.21 -12.20 1.53
CA ALA A 191 20.66 -10.91 2.06
C ALA A 191 20.93 -9.88 0.96
N TYR A 192 21.58 -10.26 -0.15
CA TYR A 192 21.89 -9.30 -1.21
C TYR A 192 20.64 -8.87 -1.98
N PHE A 193 19.79 -9.83 -2.34
CA PHE A 193 18.54 -9.54 -3.04
C PHE A 193 17.61 -8.64 -2.21
N LEU A 194 17.38 -8.99 -0.94
CA LEU A 194 16.47 -8.26 -0.06
C LEU A 194 17.03 -6.90 0.34
N LEU A 195 18.35 -6.79 0.53
CA LEU A 195 19.00 -5.50 0.80
C LEU A 195 18.94 -4.58 -0.42
N PHE A 196 19.18 -5.10 -1.62
CA PHE A 196 19.01 -4.34 -2.86
C PHE A 196 17.56 -3.85 -3.00
N TRP A 197 16.59 -4.75 -2.84
CA TRP A 197 15.18 -4.40 -2.93
C TRP A 197 14.77 -3.35 -1.88
N PHE A 198 15.24 -3.48 -0.64
CA PHE A 198 14.99 -2.50 0.43
C PHE A 198 15.64 -1.15 0.12
N ALA A 199 16.89 -1.14 -0.37
CA ALA A 199 17.57 0.08 -0.78
C ALA A 199 16.77 0.82 -1.87
N MET A 200 16.22 0.08 -2.84
CA MET A 200 15.36 0.65 -3.87
C MET A 200 14.09 1.28 -3.28
N GLN A 201 13.46 0.65 -2.29
CA GLN A 201 12.29 1.24 -1.62
C GLN A 201 12.65 2.57 -0.95
N VAL A 202 13.78 2.62 -0.24
CA VAL A 202 14.23 3.83 0.45
C VAL A 202 14.55 4.93 -0.56
N VAL A 203 15.36 4.64 -1.58
CA VAL A 203 15.76 5.62 -2.60
C VAL A 203 14.56 6.14 -3.38
N TYR A 204 13.69 5.27 -3.89
CA TYR A 204 12.50 5.71 -4.63
C TYR A 204 11.50 6.45 -3.74
N GLY A 205 11.42 6.11 -2.46
CA GLY A 205 10.68 6.88 -1.46
C GLY A 205 11.12 8.34 -1.41
N TYR A 206 12.43 8.60 -1.27
CA TYR A 206 12.99 9.95 -1.19
C TYR A 206 12.99 10.72 -2.52
N VAL A 207 13.17 10.03 -3.65
CA VAL A 207 13.19 10.69 -4.98
C VAL A 207 11.77 10.93 -5.52
N GLY A 208 10.74 10.25 -4.97
CA GLY A 208 9.36 10.42 -5.41
C GLY A 208 9.07 9.78 -6.78
N VAL A 209 9.88 8.82 -7.22
CA VAL A 209 9.71 8.16 -8.52
C VAL A 209 8.67 7.05 -8.40
N GLY A 210 7.57 7.18 -9.14
CA GLY A 210 6.51 6.16 -9.20
C GLY A 210 5.37 6.43 -8.21
N ALA A 211 4.67 7.55 -8.39
CA ALA A 211 3.58 8.04 -7.52
C ALA A 211 2.46 7.01 -7.22
N ALA A 212 2.34 5.94 -8.02
CA ALA A 212 1.39 4.86 -7.80
C ALA A 212 1.84 3.81 -6.76
N VAL A 213 3.07 3.88 -6.25
CA VAL A 213 3.66 2.87 -5.34
C VAL A 213 4.03 3.50 -4.00
N ALA A 214 3.50 2.93 -2.91
CA ALA A 214 3.76 3.37 -1.55
C ALA A 214 5.12 2.88 -1.02
N PHE A 215 6.23 3.39 -1.57
CA PHE A 215 7.59 2.94 -1.23
C PHE A 215 7.92 2.99 0.26
N PHE A 216 7.50 4.03 0.98
CA PHE A 216 7.72 4.11 2.43
C PHE A 216 6.85 3.14 3.23
N ALA A 217 5.71 2.69 2.69
CA ALA A 217 4.98 1.57 3.29
C ALA A 217 5.81 0.28 3.21
N HIS A 218 6.43 0.02 2.06
CA HIS A 218 7.30 -1.15 1.87
C HIS A 218 8.55 -1.08 2.77
N ALA A 219 9.24 0.06 2.76
CA ALA A 219 10.42 0.28 3.61
C ALA A 219 10.06 0.14 5.10
N GLY A 220 8.98 0.80 5.54
CA GLY A 220 8.49 0.72 6.92
C GLY A 220 8.06 -0.67 7.33
N GLY A 221 7.36 -1.40 6.46
CA GLY A 221 7.01 -2.80 6.67
C GLY A 221 8.26 -3.68 6.85
N PHE A 222 9.26 -3.52 5.98
CA PHE A 222 10.54 -4.23 6.07
C PHE A 222 11.27 -3.98 7.39
N VAL A 223 11.34 -2.71 7.81
CA VAL A 223 11.90 -2.31 9.11
C VAL A 223 11.10 -2.88 10.27
N ALA A 224 9.77 -2.87 10.21
CA ALA A 224 8.90 -3.45 11.22
C ALA A 224 9.15 -4.95 11.40
N GLY A 225 9.29 -5.70 10.30
CA GLY A 225 9.64 -7.12 10.33
C GLY A 225 10.94 -7.39 11.09
N MET A 226 11.98 -6.58 10.83
CA MET A 226 13.25 -6.69 11.55
C MET A 226 13.12 -6.35 13.04
N ALA A 227 12.40 -5.27 13.36
CA ALA A 227 12.21 -4.80 14.73
C ALA A 227 11.39 -5.78 15.60
N LEU A 228 10.33 -6.35 15.03
CA LEU A 228 9.40 -7.24 15.74
C LEU A 228 9.89 -8.69 15.82
N LEU A 229 10.82 -9.10 14.96
CA LEU A 229 11.30 -10.49 14.90
C LEU A 229 11.75 -11.06 16.25
N PRO A 230 12.53 -10.37 17.10
CA PRO A 230 12.93 -10.91 18.41
C PRO A 230 11.75 -11.28 19.32
N LEU A 231 10.62 -10.57 19.19
CA LEU A 231 9.39 -10.84 19.94
C LEU A 231 8.59 -12.00 19.33
N ALA A 232 8.65 -12.14 18.00
CA ALA A 232 7.94 -13.19 17.27
C ALA A 232 8.63 -14.57 17.31
N ILE A 233 9.89 -14.64 17.75
CA ILE A 233 10.64 -15.91 17.78
C ILE A 233 10.10 -16.88 18.84
N ASN A 234 9.84 -18.11 18.40
CA ASN A 234 9.69 -19.26 19.29
C ASN A 234 11.08 -19.78 19.70
N ARG A 235 11.55 -19.43 20.91
CA ARG A 235 12.90 -19.80 21.39
C ARG A 235 13.22 -21.29 21.26
N GLY A 236 12.30 -22.18 21.64
CA GLY A 236 12.52 -23.63 21.56
C GLY A 236 12.71 -24.10 20.12
N ARG A 237 11.81 -23.69 19.23
CA ARG A 237 11.87 -24.02 17.80
C ARG A 237 13.12 -23.43 17.13
N HIS A 238 13.46 -22.19 17.48
CA HIS A 238 14.63 -21.48 16.95
C HIS A 238 15.93 -22.20 17.25
N VAL A 239 16.12 -22.64 18.50
CA VAL A 239 17.31 -23.39 18.92
C VAL A 239 17.42 -24.71 18.15
N ILE A 240 16.31 -25.43 17.97
CA ILE A 240 16.28 -26.68 17.22
C ILE A 240 16.66 -26.45 15.75
N LEU A 241 16.04 -25.47 15.09
CA LEU A 241 16.32 -25.16 13.69
C LEU A 241 17.78 -24.73 13.48
N LYS A 242 18.30 -23.88 14.38
CA LYS A 242 19.71 -23.44 14.34
C LYS A 242 20.68 -24.61 14.51
N ARG A 243 20.43 -25.52 15.47
CA ARG A 243 21.26 -26.71 15.67
C ARG A 243 21.20 -27.66 14.48
N TYR A 244 20.02 -27.88 13.91
CA TYR A 244 19.86 -28.72 12.73
C TYR A 244 20.61 -28.13 11.52
N ALA A 245 20.55 -26.81 11.35
CA ALA A 245 21.26 -26.12 10.26
C ALA A 245 22.77 -26.31 10.39
N GLN A 246 23.29 -26.15 11.61
CA GLN A 246 24.69 -26.39 11.94
C GLN A 246 25.13 -27.83 11.68
N LEU A 247 24.33 -28.82 12.12
CA LEU A 247 24.64 -30.24 11.94
C LEU A 247 24.62 -30.65 10.48
N SER A 248 23.58 -30.25 9.72
CA SER A 248 23.49 -30.53 8.29
C SER A 248 24.69 -29.97 7.54
N GLN A 249 25.07 -28.72 7.80
CA GLN A 249 26.24 -28.10 7.17
C GLN A 249 27.57 -28.75 7.60
N ALA A 250 27.71 -29.16 8.86
CA ALA A 250 28.90 -29.85 9.32
C ALA A 250 29.08 -31.21 8.63
N LEU A 251 28.00 -31.99 8.50
CA LEU A 251 28.00 -33.26 7.77
C LEU A 251 28.35 -33.06 6.30
N PHE A 252 27.73 -32.09 5.63
CA PHE A 252 28.08 -31.74 4.25
C PHE A 252 29.53 -31.26 4.13
N GLY A 253 30.02 -30.44 5.06
CA GLY A 253 31.39 -29.94 5.08
C GLY A 253 32.43 -31.05 5.21
N ILE A 254 32.14 -32.07 6.03
CA ILE A 254 32.98 -33.27 6.19
C ILE A 254 32.97 -34.11 4.90
N VAL A 255 31.78 -34.36 4.33
CA VAL A 255 31.63 -35.22 3.14
C VAL A 255 32.24 -34.60 1.88
N PHE A 256 32.09 -33.28 1.70
CA PHE A 256 32.49 -32.58 0.48
C PHE A 256 33.78 -31.76 0.65
N ALA A 257 34.54 -31.96 1.74
CA ALA A 257 35.78 -31.24 2.06
C ALA A 257 35.64 -29.70 1.92
N SER A 258 34.45 -29.17 2.21
CA SER A 258 34.18 -27.74 2.14
C SER A 258 34.51 -27.13 3.49
N GLY A 259 35.48 -26.21 3.55
CA GLY A 259 35.92 -25.49 4.77
C GLY A 259 34.87 -24.54 5.38
N SER A 260 33.59 -24.80 5.16
CA SER A 260 32.44 -23.97 5.52
C SER A 260 32.19 -24.00 7.04
N ARG A 261 32.73 -23.01 7.77
CA ARG A 261 32.34 -22.71 9.17
C ARG A 261 30.95 -22.02 9.21
N VAL A 262 30.03 -22.51 10.05
CA VAL A 262 28.64 -22.04 10.25
C VAL A 262 28.55 -20.87 11.26
N PRO A 263 27.43 -20.12 11.34
CA PRO A 263 26.95 -19.12 10.40
C PRO A 263 27.55 -17.74 10.73
N TRP A 264 27.90 -16.97 9.69
CA TRP A 264 28.09 -15.54 9.84
C TRP A 264 26.70 -14.90 9.89
N GLY A 265 26.54 -13.82 10.67
CA GLY A 265 25.34 -12.99 10.64
C GLY A 265 25.16 -12.34 9.27
N LEU A 266 24.63 -11.12 9.25
CA LEU A 266 24.80 -10.32 8.04
C LEU A 266 26.30 -10.12 7.77
N GLY A 267 26.72 -10.29 6.51
CA GLY A 267 28.10 -9.99 6.10
C GLY A 267 28.42 -8.53 6.42
N ARG A 268 29.70 -8.20 6.72
CA ARG A 268 30.10 -6.84 7.14
C ARG A 268 29.56 -5.76 6.20
N ALA A 269 29.72 -5.95 4.88
CA ALA A 269 29.21 -5.02 3.87
C ALA A 269 27.69 -4.86 3.93
N SER A 270 26.94 -5.98 3.97
CA SER A 270 25.47 -5.97 4.08
C SER A 270 25.00 -5.29 5.35
N LYS A 271 25.68 -5.55 6.48
CA LYS A 271 25.38 -4.94 7.78
C LYS A 271 25.62 -3.43 7.78
N THR A 272 26.74 -2.98 7.21
CA THR A 272 27.06 -1.55 7.08
C THR A 272 26.04 -0.85 6.19
N LEU A 273 25.76 -1.38 5.00
CA LEU A 273 24.80 -0.78 4.07
C LEU A 273 23.38 -0.75 4.64
N LEU A 274 22.93 -1.85 5.27
CA LEU A 274 21.64 -1.89 5.94
C LEU A 274 21.55 -0.85 7.07
N SER A 275 22.62 -0.70 7.86
CA SER A 275 22.66 0.30 8.93
C SER A 275 22.57 1.72 8.36
N LEU A 276 23.28 2.02 7.27
CA LEU A 276 23.21 3.33 6.59
C LEU A 276 21.79 3.64 6.08
N LEU A 277 21.11 2.65 5.49
CA LEU A 277 19.72 2.81 5.05
C LEU A 277 18.76 3.04 6.22
N LEU A 278 18.96 2.34 7.34
CA LEU A 278 18.19 2.58 8.57
C LEU A 278 18.47 3.97 9.16
N PHE A 279 19.72 4.44 9.13
CA PHE A 279 20.06 5.81 9.53
C PHE A 279 19.41 6.85 8.62
N LEU A 280 19.34 6.59 7.32
CA LEU A 280 18.65 7.47 6.39
C LEU A 280 17.16 7.55 6.73
N MET A 281 16.50 6.41 6.97
CA MET A 281 15.12 6.39 7.44
C MET A 281 14.93 7.15 8.77
N LEU A 282 15.84 6.97 9.75
CA LEU A 282 15.81 7.74 10.99
C LEU A 282 15.92 9.24 10.73
N ALA A 283 16.82 9.67 9.84
CA ALA A 283 16.97 11.07 9.48
C ALA A 283 15.69 11.63 8.85
N GLY A 284 15.04 10.89 7.95
CA GLY A 284 13.77 11.31 7.36
C GLY A 284 12.65 11.43 8.38
N ALA A 285 12.48 10.45 9.26
CA ALA A 285 11.42 10.52 10.28
C ALA A 285 11.71 11.61 11.33
N SER A 286 12.98 11.85 11.69
CA SER A 286 13.38 12.97 12.55
C SER A 286 13.11 14.31 11.89
N TYR A 287 13.36 14.42 10.58
CA TYR A 287 13.08 15.61 9.81
C TYR A 287 11.57 15.89 9.80
N VAL A 288 10.74 14.92 9.45
CA VAL A 288 9.28 15.12 9.48
C VAL A 288 8.83 15.48 10.89
N TYR A 289 9.26 14.74 11.92
CA TYR A 289 8.92 15.04 13.31
C TYR A 289 9.27 16.49 13.72
N ALA A 290 10.45 16.99 13.34
CA ALA A 290 10.91 18.33 13.70
C ALA A 290 10.29 19.45 12.87
N PHE A 291 9.90 19.15 11.62
CA PHE A 291 9.42 20.13 10.63
C PHE A 291 7.96 19.93 10.23
N THR A 292 7.17 19.23 11.05
CA THR A 292 5.70 19.04 10.90
C THR A 292 4.88 20.33 10.97
N THR A 293 5.49 21.50 10.77
CA THR A 293 4.88 22.83 10.97
C THR A 293 5.02 23.78 9.78
N VAL A 294 5.40 23.29 8.59
CA VAL A 294 5.55 24.16 7.40
C VAL A 294 4.79 23.58 6.21
N GLY A 295 3.51 23.91 6.14
CA GLY A 295 2.65 23.54 5.02
C GLY A 295 1.17 23.56 5.38
N SER A 296 0.70 24.63 6.03
CA SER A 296 -0.73 24.91 6.27
C SER A 296 -1.47 25.23 4.95
N GLU A 297 -1.25 24.44 3.90
CA GLU A 297 -2.19 24.46 2.79
C GLU A 297 -3.53 24.02 3.36
N GLN A 298 -4.53 24.90 3.27
CA GLN A 298 -5.84 24.62 3.82
C GLN A 298 -6.39 23.39 3.10
N THR A 299 -6.28 22.25 3.78
CA THR A 299 -6.74 20.97 3.26
C THR A 299 -8.16 20.76 3.78
N TYR A 300 -9.09 20.60 2.86
CA TYR A 300 -10.48 20.36 3.17
C TYR A 300 -10.89 18.98 2.70
N ILE A 301 -11.71 18.32 3.50
CA ILE A 301 -12.31 17.04 3.16
C ILE A 301 -13.77 17.30 2.82
N VAL A 302 -14.13 16.96 1.59
CA VAL A 302 -15.48 16.94 1.08
C VAL A 302 -16.03 15.54 1.29
N GLU A 303 -16.95 15.39 2.23
CA GLU A 303 -17.79 14.22 2.39
C GLU A 303 -18.98 14.37 1.44
N LEU A 304 -19.03 13.54 0.41
CA LEU A 304 -20.09 13.52 -0.58
C LEU A 304 -20.87 12.21 -0.46
N GLU A 305 -22.11 12.31 -0.03
CA GLU A 305 -23.09 11.23 -0.12
C GLU A 305 -23.91 11.42 -1.40
N THR A 306 -23.99 10.39 -2.22
CA THR A 306 -24.75 10.40 -3.47
C THR A 306 -25.73 9.24 -3.48
N THR A 307 -27.00 9.51 -3.78
CA THR A 307 -28.03 8.48 -3.88
C THR A 307 -28.60 8.42 -5.29
N ILE A 308 -28.64 7.21 -5.86
CA ILE A 308 -29.27 6.90 -7.16
C ILE A 308 -30.23 5.75 -6.96
N GLY A 309 -31.53 6.00 -7.15
CA GLY A 309 -32.55 5.03 -6.77
C GLY A 309 -32.40 4.67 -5.29
N ASP A 310 -32.20 3.38 -5.00
CA ASP A 310 -32.00 2.87 -3.63
C ASP A 310 -30.51 2.74 -3.23
N MET A 311 -29.57 3.07 -4.13
CA MET A 311 -28.13 2.93 -3.87
C MET A 311 -27.55 4.21 -3.30
N VAL A 312 -26.98 4.13 -2.10
CA VAL A 312 -26.26 5.22 -1.42
C VAL A 312 -24.75 4.96 -1.48
N SER A 313 -23.99 5.95 -1.94
CA SER A 313 -22.53 5.95 -1.98
C SER A 313 -21.96 7.15 -1.22
N THR A 314 -21.20 6.87 -0.16
CA THR A 314 -20.41 7.87 0.56
C THR A 314 -18.99 7.89 0.00
N SER A 315 -18.53 9.08 -0.38
CA SER A 315 -17.21 9.31 -0.98
C SER A 315 -16.52 10.48 -0.32
N HIS A 316 -15.20 10.50 -0.38
CA HIS A 316 -14.38 11.59 0.13
C HIS A 316 -13.56 12.20 -1.00
N VAL A 317 -13.57 13.52 -1.12
CA VAL A 317 -12.69 14.29 -2.01
C VAL A 317 -11.86 15.22 -1.17
N ILE A 318 -10.59 15.40 -1.51
CA ILE A 318 -9.74 16.37 -0.81
C ILE A 318 -9.55 17.60 -1.68
N LEU A 319 -9.76 18.77 -1.09
CA LEU A 319 -9.40 20.06 -1.68
C LEU A 319 -8.12 20.54 -1.02
N ILE A 320 -7.17 20.96 -1.84
CA ILE A 320 -5.92 21.56 -1.38
C ILE A 320 -5.85 22.99 -1.87
N GLY A 321 -5.57 23.93 -0.97
CA GLY A 321 -5.31 25.32 -1.31
C GLY A 321 -3.84 25.51 -1.65
N GLU A 322 -3.52 25.63 -2.94
CA GLU A 322 -2.16 25.90 -3.42
C GLU A 322 -2.15 27.32 -4.00
N ASN A 323 -1.27 28.21 -3.51
CA ASN A 323 -1.14 29.60 -3.97
C ASN A 323 -2.44 30.45 -3.96
N GLY A 324 -3.40 30.10 -3.10
CA GLY A 324 -4.68 30.81 -2.98
C GLY A 324 -5.81 30.27 -3.88
N GLU A 325 -5.54 29.24 -4.70
CA GLU A 325 -6.55 28.52 -5.47
C GLU A 325 -6.81 27.13 -4.86
N LEU A 326 -8.08 26.76 -4.73
CA LEU A 326 -8.46 25.42 -4.28
C LEU A 326 -8.48 24.46 -5.48
N ALA A 327 -7.83 23.32 -5.36
CA ALA A 327 -7.84 22.27 -6.37
C ALA A 327 -8.32 20.93 -5.76
N PRO A 328 -9.23 20.20 -6.43
CA PRO A 328 -9.67 18.89 -5.98
C PRO A 328 -8.67 17.80 -6.38
N ILE A 329 -8.35 16.90 -5.45
CA ILE A 329 -7.46 15.75 -5.67
C ILE A 329 -8.25 14.45 -5.49
N GLY A 330 -7.92 13.45 -6.32
CA GLY A 330 -8.44 12.09 -6.18
C GLY A 330 -9.86 11.88 -6.70
N THR A 331 -10.41 12.84 -7.46
CA THR A 331 -11.76 12.74 -8.04
C THR A 331 -11.92 11.54 -8.98
N GLU A 332 -10.82 11.08 -9.58
CA GLU A 332 -10.80 9.93 -10.49
C GLU A 332 -11.14 8.60 -9.80
N ALA A 333 -10.80 8.47 -8.51
CA ALA A 333 -11.02 7.27 -7.70
C ALA A 333 -12.45 7.17 -7.15
N LEU A 334 -13.29 8.20 -7.34
CA LEU A 334 -14.66 8.21 -6.87
C LEU A 334 -15.55 7.26 -7.68
N PRO A 335 -16.60 6.68 -7.06
CA PRO A 335 -17.69 6.06 -7.78
C PRO A 335 -18.23 6.98 -8.87
N ILE A 336 -18.63 6.43 -10.02
CA ILE A 336 -19.02 7.21 -11.21
C ILE A 336 -20.07 8.28 -10.86
N ALA A 337 -21.06 7.90 -10.05
CA ALA A 337 -22.10 8.79 -9.53
C ALA A 337 -21.53 10.00 -8.79
N SER A 338 -20.77 9.75 -7.73
CA SER A 338 -20.17 10.78 -6.89
C SER A 338 -19.19 11.64 -7.68
N ARG A 339 -18.43 11.05 -8.62
CA ARG A 339 -17.54 11.78 -9.53
C ARG A 339 -18.30 12.77 -10.41
N ILE A 340 -19.41 12.34 -11.03
CA ILE A 340 -20.23 13.21 -11.86
C ILE A 340 -20.79 14.36 -11.03
N VAL A 341 -21.44 14.05 -9.90
CA VAL A 341 -22.02 15.07 -9.01
C VAL A 341 -20.97 16.09 -8.57
N PHE A 342 -19.84 15.62 -8.05
CA PHE A 342 -18.75 16.48 -7.60
C PHE A 342 -18.23 17.38 -8.73
N ASN A 343 -17.90 16.79 -9.88
CA ASN A 343 -17.36 17.55 -11.02
C ASN A 343 -18.36 18.58 -11.56
N ARG A 344 -19.68 18.31 -11.49
CA ARG A 344 -20.70 19.29 -11.86
C ARG A 344 -20.79 20.45 -10.88
N LEU A 345 -20.79 20.17 -9.58
CA LEU A 345 -20.82 21.21 -8.56
C LEU A 345 -19.54 22.06 -8.56
N TRP A 346 -18.39 21.41 -8.77
CA TRP A 346 -17.10 22.08 -8.94
C TRP A 346 -17.07 22.97 -10.17
N GLY A 347 -17.37 22.41 -11.36
CA GLY A 347 -17.36 23.17 -12.63
C GLY A 347 -18.42 24.26 -12.72
N ALA A 348 -19.47 24.20 -11.90
CA ALA A 348 -20.47 25.26 -11.77
C ALA A 348 -20.07 26.37 -10.78
N ASN A 349 -18.87 26.32 -10.21
CA ASN A 349 -18.40 27.21 -9.14
C ASN A 349 -19.39 27.27 -7.96
N LEU A 350 -19.95 26.11 -7.57
CA LEU A 350 -20.84 26.00 -6.42
C LEU A 350 -20.13 25.49 -5.18
N ILE A 351 -19.04 24.72 -5.32
CA ILE A 351 -18.25 24.26 -4.17
C ILE A 351 -17.46 25.42 -3.56
N TYR A 352 -16.81 26.23 -4.39
CA TYR A 352 -16.09 27.44 -3.97
C TYR A 352 -16.58 28.63 -4.80
N ASN A 353 -17.10 29.64 -4.11
CA ASN A 353 -17.64 30.86 -4.70
C ASN A 353 -17.51 32.04 -3.73
N PRO A 354 -16.49 32.91 -3.89
CA PRO A 354 -16.31 34.09 -3.04
C PRO A 354 -17.54 35.01 -2.97
N GLY A 355 -18.35 35.07 -4.03
CA GLY A 355 -19.59 35.87 -4.07
C GLY A 355 -20.71 35.36 -3.16
N LEU A 356 -20.60 34.10 -2.70
CA LEU A 356 -21.54 33.47 -1.76
C LEU A 356 -21.04 33.48 -0.31
N SER A 357 -19.93 34.17 -0.01
CA SER A 357 -19.39 34.30 1.35
C SER A 357 -20.45 34.67 2.40
N LEU A 358 -20.49 33.90 3.50
CA LEU A 358 -21.43 34.00 4.62
C LEU A 358 -22.92 33.94 4.25
N LYS A 359 -23.27 33.43 3.06
CA LYS A 359 -24.65 33.32 2.60
C LYS A 359 -25.18 31.90 2.71
N GLU A 360 -26.50 31.82 2.87
CA GLU A 360 -27.27 30.61 2.59
C GLU A 360 -27.88 30.77 1.19
N PHE A 361 -27.60 29.81 0.32
CA PHE A 361 -28.04 29.80 -1.07
C PHE A 361 -29.09 28.70 -1.24
N SER A 362 -30.26 29.06 -1.79
CA SER A 362 -31.26 28.08 -2.19
C SER A 362 -31.78 28.37 -3.58
N SER A 363 -31.97 27.33 -4.37
CA SER A 363 -32.53 27.42 -5.72
C SER A 363 -33.29 26.15 -6.07
N ASP A 364 -34.49 26.32 -6.64
CA ASP A 364 -35.37 25.21 -7.06
C ASP A 364 -35.26 24.89 -8.56
N GLN A 365 -34.57 25.71 -9.35
CA GLN A 365 -34.21 25.44 -10.74
C GLN A 365 -32.98 26.24 -11.12
N LEU A 366 -31.80 25.71 -10.80
CA LEU A 366 -30.55 26.31 -11.21
C LEU A 366 -30.05 25.61 -12.48
N VAL A 367 -29.98 26.34 -13.58
CA VAL A 367 -29.35 25.86 -14.82
C VAL A 367 -27.99 26.53 -14.94
N VAL A 368 -26.93 25.76 -14.70
CA VAL A 368 -25.54 26.20 -14.88
C VAL A 368 -24.96 25.46 -16.07
N LYS A 369 -24.00 26.07 -16.77
CA LYS A 369 -23.19 25.35 -17.74
C LYS A 369 -21.88 24.95 -17.07
N ALA A 370 -21.49 23.69 -17.23
CA ALA A 370 -20.20 23.20 -16.78
C ALA A 370 -19.29 22.99 -17.99
N SER A 371 -18.12 23.63 -17.98
CA SER A 371 -17.10 23.48 -19.01
C SER A 371 -16.33 22.18 -18.82
N VAL A 372 -16.34 21.31 -19.83
CA VAL A 372 -15.63 20.03 -19.82
C VAL A 372 -14.64 19.98 -20.98
N PRO A 373 -13.32 19.96 -20.72
CA PRO A 373 -12.33 19.79 -21.78
C PRO A 373 -12.32 18.33 -22.29
N ALA A 374 -12.42 18.13 -23.59
CA ALA A 374 -12.34 16.83 -24.26
C ALA A 374 -11.90 16.99 -25.73
N CYS A 375 -11.10 16.06 -26.26
CA CYS A 375 -10.68 16.06 -27.67
C CYS A 375 -10.15 17.43 -28.17
N ASP A 376 -9.27 18.09 -27.41
CA ASP A 376 -8.73 19.44 -27.69
C ASP A 376 -9.77 20.57 -27.84
N ARG A 377 -11.00 20.36 -27.33
CA ARG A 377 -12.09 21.35 -27.29
C ARG A 377 -12.71 21.43 -25.91
N VAL A 378 -13.44 22.50 -25.63
CA VAL A 378 -14.24 22.66 -24.40
C VAL A 378 -15.72 22.51 -24.75
N TYR A 379 -16.40 21.62 -24.04
CA TYR A 379 -17.83 21.37 -24.20
C TYR A 379 -18.60 21.93 -23.01
N GLU A 380 -19.62 22.73 -23.29
CA GLU A 380 -20.53 23.25 -22.28
C GLU A 380 -21.68 22.27 -22.07
N VAL A 381 -21.73 21.63 -20.90
CA VAL A 381 -22.80 20.70 -20.55
C VAL A 381 -23.83 21.43 -19.68
N PRO A 382 -25.12 21.42 -20.03
CA PRO A 382 -26.14 21.92 -19.14
C PRO A 382 -26.22 21.04 -17.88
N VAL A 383 -26.08 21.69 -16.73
CA VAL A 383 -26.27 21.13 -15.41
C VAL A 383 -27.55 21.74 -14.85
N ARG A 384 -28.60 20.93 -14.73
CA ARG A 384 -29.87 21.35 -14.14
C ARG A 384 -29.91 20.83 -12.71
N ILE A 385 -29.71 21.72 -11.76
CA ILE A 385 -29.88 21.41 -10.34
C ILE A 385 -31.34 21.74 -10.00
N VAL A 386 -32.12 20.68 -9.74
CA VAL A 386 -33.57 20.71 -9.49
C VAL A 386 -33.87 21.18 -8.07
N SER A 387 -32.93 21.01 -7.15
CA SER A 387 -32.99 21.69 -5.85
C SER A 387 -31.58 21.80 -5.30
N LEU A 388 -31.26 22.96 -4.74
CA LEU A 388 -30.02 23.19 -4.01
C LEU A 388 -30.35 23.97 -2.75
N LYS A 389 -29.81 23.50 -1.63
CA LYS A 389 -29.69 24.24 -0.38
C LYS A 389 -28.24 24.14 0.05
N ALA A 390 -27.54 25.25 0.10
CA ALA A 390 -26.13 25.31 0.43
C ALA A 390 -25.84 26.44 1.43
N LYS A 391 -24.83 26.25 2.26
CA LYS A 391 -24.33 27.22 3.23
C LYS A 391 -22.84 27.40 3.02
N TYR A 392 -22.38 28.65 3.02
CA TYR A 392 -20.98 29.01 2.74
C TYR A 392 -20.31 29.65 3.95
N ASP A 393 -18.99 29.47 4.06
CA ASP A 393 -18.16 30.15 5.05
C ASP A 393 -17.74 31.56 4.60
N GLU A 394 -16.86 32.20 5.37
CA GLU A 394 -16.32 33.54 5.09
C GLU A 394 -15.49 33.64 3.81
N ASN A 395 -14.91 32.53 3.35
CA ASN A 395 -14.10 32.48 2.14
C ASN A 395 -14.92 32.10 0.91
N GLY A 396 -16.23 31.82 1.09
CA GLY A 396 -17.10 31.35 0.02
C GLY A 396 -16.95 29.86 -0.28
N LEU A 397 -16.38 29.06 0.63
CA LEU A 397 -16.36 27.61 0.54
C LEU A 397 -17.68 27.03 1.09
N MET A 398 -18.28 26.09 0.37
CA MET A 398 -19.50 25.41 0.79
C MET A 398 -19.20 24.58 2.05
N THR A 399 -19.87 24.84 3.17
CA THR A 399 -19.73 24.02 4.40
C THR A 399 -20.71 22.86 4.43
N ARG A 400 -21.94 23.09 3.94
CA ARG A 400 -22.99 22.08 3.79
C ARG A 400 -23.79 22.36 2.53
N GLY A 401 -24.13 21.31 1.79
CA GLY A 401 -24.98 21.39 0.60
C GLY A 401 -25.85 20.15 0.49
N SER A 402 -27.09 20.30 0.03
CA SER A 402 -27.92 19.16 -0.34
C SER A 402 -28.83 19.52 -1.50
N GLY A 403 -29.17 18.54 -2.31
CA GLY A 403 -29.94 18.81 -3.51
C GLY A 403 -30.22 17.60 -4.39
N LEU A 404 -30.95 17.86 -5.46
CA LEU A 404 -31.18 16.93 -6.55
C LEU A 404 -30.55 17.50 -7.82
N ILE A 405 -29.62 16.76 -8.41
CA ILE A 405 -28.96 17.13 -9.66
C ILE A 405 -29.49 16.30 -10.82
N TYR A 406 -29.74 16.96 -11.94
CA TYR A 406 -30.09 16.38 -13.22
C TYR A 406 -29.11 16.88 -14.27
N THR A 407 -28.28 15.99 -14.83
CA THR A 407 -27.25 16.37 -15.79
C THR A 407 -27.10 15.31 -16.86
N GLN A 408 -26.52 15.67 -18.00
CA GLN A 408 -26.09 14.69 -19.00
C GLN A 408 -24.60 14.39 -18.82
N VAL A 409 -24.22 13.15 -19.08
CA VAL A 409 -22.82 12.73 -19.10
C VAL A 409 -22.32 12.85 -20.52
N ILE A 410 -21.09 13.32 -20.71
CA ILE A 410 -20.45 13.27 -22.02
C ILE A 410 -19.77 11.92 -22.17
N ASN A 411 -20.05 11.22 -23.27
CA ASN A 411 -19.34 10.02 -23.68
C ASN A 411 -18.27 10.39 -24.71
N ILE A 412 -17.01 10.12 -24.37
CA ILE A 412 -15.87 10.32 -25.27
C ILE A 412 -15.52 8.97 -25.88
N ARG A 413 -15.52 8.87 -27.21
CA ARG A 413 -15.03 7.69 -27.93
C ARG A 413 -13.74 8.03 -28.65
N PHE A 414 -12.72 7.20 -28.42
CA PHE A 414 -11.46 7.25 -29.14
C PHE A 414 -11.49 6.15 -30.20
N GLU A 415 -11.62 6.55 -31.47
CA GLU A 415 -11.58 5.66 -32.62
C GLU A 415 -10.48 6.17 -33.56
N PRO A 416 -9.33 5.49 -33.71
CA PRO A 416 -8.25 5.98 -34.55
C PRO A 416 -8.75 6.31 -35.97
N PRO A 417 -8.52 7.52 -36.52
CA PRO A 417 -7.61 8.58 -36.07
C PRO A 417 -8.28 9.74 -35.27
N GLY A 418 -9.52 9.59 -34.81
CA GLY A 418 -10.34 10.66 -34.23
C GLY A 418 -10.79 10.47 -32.78
N CYS A 419 -11.31 11.55 -32.22
CA CYS A 419 -11.93 11.62 -30.90
C CYS A 419 -13.33 12.22 -31.10
N SER A 420 -14.38 11.46 -30.78
CA SER A 420 -15.76 11.91 -30.91
C SER A 420 -16.43 12.05 -29.55
N VAL A 421 -17.32 13.04 -29.47
CA VAL A 421 -17.99 13.43 -28.24
C VAL A 421 -19.49 13.34 -28.46
N ALA A 422 -20.17 12.54 -27.65
CA ALA A 422 -21.63 12.39 -27.68
C ALA A 422 -22.22 12.72 -26.31
N LEU A 423 -23.41 13.32 -26.29
CA LEU A 423 -24.20 13.42 -25.07
C LEU A 423 -24.77 12.03 -24.76
N GLY A 424 -24.51 11.56 -23.55
CA GLY A 424 -25.08 10.34 -23.01
C GLY A 424 -26.46 10.57 -22.40
N GLU A 425 -27.04 9.48 -21.89
CA GLU A 425 -28.32 9.50 -21.21
C GLU A 425 -28.32 10.45 -19.99
N PRO A 426 -29.47 11.08 -19.70
CA PRO A 426 -29.60 11.92 -18.53
C PRO A 426 -29.41 11.12 -17.24
N PHE A 427 -28.73 11.74 -16.29
CA PHE A 427 -28.37 11.22 -14.99
C PHE A 427 -29.02 12.08 -13.91
N SER A 428 -29.73 11.43 -12.99
CA SER A 428 -30.30 12.07 -11.80
C SER A 428 -29.75 11.46 -10.53
N ALA A 429 -29.30 12.28 -9.59
CA ALA A 429 -28.87 11.83 -8.27
C ALA A 429 -29.23 12.85 -7.21
N SER A 430 -29.63 12.40 -6.02
CA SER A 430 -29.63 13.27 -4.85
C SER A 430 -28.25 13.26 -4.21
N PHE A 431 -27.88 14.37 -3.59
CA PHE A 431 -26.59 14.50 -2.93
C PHE A 431 -26.69 15.26 -1.62
N SER A 432 -25.75 14.93 -0.74
CA SER A 432 -25.45 15.67 0.48
C SER A 432 -23.94 15.85 0.55
N ILE A 433 -23.50 17.10 0.62
CA ILE A 433 -22.11 17.51 0.77
C ILE A 433 -21.90 18.11 2.16
N ARG A 434 -20.81 17.72 2.79
CA ARG A 434 -20.24 18.40 3.96
C ARG A 434 -18.77 18.63 3.70
N ILE A 435 -18.32 19.87 3.83
CA ILE A 435 -16.90 20.20 3.73
C ILE A 435 -16.41 20.59 5.12
N LYS A 436 -15.35 19.93 5.56
CA LYS A 436 -14.72 20.16 6.85
C LYS A 436 -13.21 20.30 6.66
N PRO A 437 -12.52 21.09 7.50
CA PRO A 437 -11.05 21.07 7.52
C PRO A 437 -10.57 19.65 7.85
N SER A 438 -9.40 19.25 7.33
CA SER A 438 -8.84 17.90 7.46
C SER A 438 -8.49 17.46 8.88
N GLY A 439 -8.72 18.31 9.89
CA GLY A 439 -8.31 18.09 11.26
C GLY A 439 -6.81 18.38 11.47
N ASN A 440 -6.27 17.94 12.60
CA ASN A 440 -4.89 18.18 12.96
C ASN A 440 -3.96 17.15 12.30
N LEU A 441 -3.66 17.38 11.02
CA LEU A 441 -2.74 16.53 10.25
C LEU A 441 -1.33 16.54 10.85
N GLU A 442 -0.89 17.67 11.39
CA GLU A 442 0.41 17.83 12.07
C GLU A 442 0.55 16.84 13.25
N SER A 443 -0.52 16.65 14.03
CA SER A 443 -0.54 15.69 15.14
C SER A 443 -0.46 14.24 14.65
N LEU A 444 -1.11 13.91 13.53
CA LEU A 444 -1.03 12.57 12.95
C LEU A 444 0.38 12.31 12.40
N GLU A 445 0.96 13.25 11.67
CA GLU A 445 2.30 13.15 11.09
C GLU A 445 3.38 13.08 12.17
N SER A 446 3.30 13.93 13.20
CA SER A 446 4.25 13.88 14.33
C SER A 446 4.15 12.57 15.11
N ALA A 447 2.93 12.08 15.39
CA ALA A 447 2.73 10.79 16.08
C ALA A 447 3.26 9.61 15.24
N THR A 448 2.95 9.58 13.96
CA THR A 448 3.41 8.51 13.06
C THR A 448 4.92 8.58 12.79
N SER A 449 5.51 9.77 12.77
CA SER A 449 6.96 9.97 12.68
C SER A 449 7.68 9.49 13.95
N ALA A 450 7.16 9.83 15.14
CA ALA A 450 7.70 9.33 16.40
C ALA A 450 7.64 7.79 16.49
N ALA A 451 6.52 7.20 16.07
CA ALA A 451 6.39 5.75 15.99
C ALA A 451 7.38 5.13 14.99
N SER A 452 7.55 5.74 13.81
CA SER A 452 8.51 5.29 12.79
C SER A 452 9.96 5.38 13.29
N LEU A 453 10.31 6.43 14.04
CA LEU A 453 11.62 6.55 14.71
C LEU A 453 11.85 5.41 15.69
N ALA A 454 10.88 5.13 16.57
CA ALA A 454 11.00 4.08 17.58
C ALA A 454 11.20 2.70 16.93
N VAL A 455 10.40 2.37 15.91
CA VAL A 455 10.52 1.09 15.19
C VAL A 455 11.87 0.99 14.46
N THR A 456 12.32 2.07 13.82
CA THR A 456 13.60 2.07 13.08
C THR A 456 14.80 1.97 14.02
N LEU A 457 14.76 2.63 15.18
CA LEU A 457 15.76 2.48 16.24
C LEU A 457 15.82 1.05 16.75
N LEU A 458 14.66 0.44 17.01
CA LEU A 458 14.58 -0.98 17.40
C LEU A 458 15.21 -1.87 16.33
N ALA A 459 14.84 -1.72 15.05
CA ALA A 459 15.43 -2.48 13.96
C ALA A 459 16.95 -2.31 13.87
N LEU A 460 17.47 -1.09 14.05
CA LEU A 460 18.90 -0.81 14.08
C LEU A 460 19.59 -1.55 15.23
N VAL A 461 19.00 -1.55 16.43
CA VAL A 461 19.51 -2.34 17.57
C VAL A 461 19.52 -3.83 17.24
N VAL A 462 18.47 -4.36 16.61
CA VAL A 462 18.41 -5.77 16.18
C VAL A 462 19.54 -6.08 15.20
N VAL A 463 19.73 -5.26 14.17
CA VAL A 463 20.79 -5.45 13.16
C VAL A 463 22.17 -5.39 13.80
N LEU A 464 22.43 -4.42 14.69
CA LEU A 464 23.74 -4.22 15.28
C LEU A 464 24.09 -5.29 16.32
N LYS A 465 23.14 -5.69 17.18
CA LYS A 465 23.42 -6.55 18.35
C LYS A 465 22.93 -7.99 18.22
N LEU A 466 21.83 -8.22 17.51
CA LEU A 466 21.12 -9.50 17.54
C LEU A 466 21.26 -10.34 16.26
N ASP A 467 21.78 -9.78 15.16
CA ASP A 467 21.90 -10.48 13.87
C ASP A 467 22.51 -11.89 13.99
N LYS A 468 23.68 -12.03 14.62
CA LYS A 468 24.34 -13.34 14.80
C LYS A 468 23.54 -14.33 15.67
N GLN A 469 22.72 -13.82 16.58
CA GLN A 469 21.89 -14.66 17.44
C GLN A 469 20.66 -15.18 16.67
N LEU A 470 20.10 -14.34 15.82
CA LEU A 470 18.89 -14.59 15.03
C LEU A 470 19.14 -15.50 13.82
N VAL A 471 20.33 -15.49 13.21
CA VAL A 471 20.57 -16.28 11.99
C VAL A 471 20.40 -17.80 12.23
N ILE A 472 19.61 -18.42 11.35
CA ILE A 472 19.47 -19.87 11.15
C ILE A 472 20.30 -20.32 9.94
N VAL A 473 20.20 -19.60 8.82
CA VAL A 473 20.96 -19.88 7.58
C VAL A 473 21.81 -18.65 7.21
N GLY A 474 23.13 -18.73 7.45
CA GLY A 474 24.09 -17.62 7.29
C GLY A 474 24.85 -17.60 5.98
#